data_AF-A0A3E0J9P6-F1
#
_entry.id   AF-A0A3E0J9P6-F1
#
_cell.length_a   1.000
_cell.length_b   1.000
_cell.length_c   1.000
_cell.angle_alpha   90.00
_cell.angle_beta   90.00
_cell.angle_gamma   90.00
#
_symmetry.space_group_name_H-M   'P 1'
#
loop_
_entity.id
_entity.type
_entity.pdbx_description
1 polymer ?
#
loop_
_entity_poly.entity_id
_entity_poly.type
_entity_poly.pdbx_seq_one_letter_code
_entity_poly.pdbx_strand_id
1 'polypeptide(L)'
;MSNHLVNTIPLSQPSQIQWKKNVSPGEAHATFANQLKSAIAGVNEAQILSDDKTKALAQGEINDLHDVMITSQKASITMKTAVEMQSKVVEAYKEVMRMQV
;
A
#
# COMPACT_ATOMS: atom_id res chain seq x y z
N MET A 1 -9.09 -13.05 -72.69
CA MET A 1 -9.22 -13.99 -71.56
C MET A 1 -8.03 -13.74 -70.64
N SER A 2 -8.02 -12.61 -69.94
CA SER A 2 -8.51 -12.37 -68.57
C SER A 2 -7.41 -12.60 -67.54
N ASN A 3 -6.66 -11.54 -67.26
CA ASN A 3 -5.73 -11.44 -66.14
C ASN A 3 -6.55 -10.92 -64.94
N HIS A 4 -6.89 -11.80 -63.99
CA HIS A 4 -7.60 -11.40 -62.77
C HIS A 4 -6.60 -11.11 -61.64
N LEU A 5 -6.67 -9.88 -61.16
CA LEU A 5 -5.99 -9.33 -60.00
C LEU A 5 -6.39 -10.12 -58.75
N VAL A 6 -5.50 -10.97 -58.23
CA VAL A 6 -5.65 -11.49 -56.87
C VAL A 6 -4.86 -10.57 -55.94
N ASN A 7 -5.53 -9.48 -55.56
CA ASN A 7 -5.13 -8.66 -54.43
C ASN A 7 -5.32 -9.52 -53.16
N THR A 8 -4.22 -9.96 -52.55
CA THR A 8 -4.27 -10.67 -51.27
C THR A 8 -4.63 -9.67 -50.18
N ILE A 9 -5.87 -9.73 -49.71
CA ILE A 9 -6.30 -9.00 -48.51
C ILE A 9 -5.39 -9.44 -47.35
N PRO A 10 -4.65 -8.54 -46.68
CA PRO A 10 -3.90 -8.93 -45.50
C PRO A 10 -4.92 -9.36 -44.44
N LEU A 11 -4.83 -10.62 -44.04
CA LEU A 11 -5.56 -11.15 -42.89
C LEU A 11 -5.10 -10.34 -41.68
N SER A 12 -5.94 -9.41 -41.23
CA SER A 12 -5.75 -8.68 -39.98
C SER A 12 -5.66 -9.72 -38.86
N GLN A 13 -4.47 -9.85 -38.28
CA GLN A 13 -4.24 -10.70 -37.12
C GLN A 13 -5.21 -10.28 -36.00
N PRO A 14 -5.98 -11.21 -35.40
CA PRO A 14 -6.74 -10.89 -34.21
C PRO A 14 -5.73 -10.43 -33.15
N SER A 15 -5.91 -9.21 -32.66
CA SER A 15 -5.13 -8.64 -31.56
C SER A 15 -5.21 -9.62 -30.39
N GLN A 16 -4.12 -10.35 -30.15
CA GLN A 16 -4.03 -11.19 -28.98
C GLN A 16 -4.10 -10.29 -27.76
N ILE A 17 -5.14 -10.46 -26.95
CA ILE A 17 -5.18 -9.91 -25.60
C ILE A 17 -3.98 -10.53 -24.87
N GLN A 18 -2.92 -9.75 -24.71
CA GLN A 18 -1.77 -10.13 -23.90
C GLN A 18 -2.25 -10.24 -22.46
N TRP A 19 -2.48 -11.48 -22.01
CA TRP A 19 -2.76 -11.77 -20.62
C TRP A 19 -1.55 -11.34 -19.79
N LYS A 20 -1.84 -10.38 -18.90
CA LYS A 20 -0.89 -9.67 -18.05
C LYS A 20 -0.01 -10.66 -17.29
N LYS A 21 1.31 -10.50 -17.46
CA LYS A 21 2.44 -11.13 -16.76
C LYS A 21 2.04 -11.79 -15.43
N ASN A 22 2.15 -13.12 -15.36
CA ASN A 22 2.13 -13.85 -14.09
C ASN A 22 3.27 -13.31 -13.23
N VAL A 23 2.93 -12.53 -12.21
CA VAL A 23 3.91 -11.97 -11.27
C VAL A 23 4.54 -13.15 -10.55
N SER A 24 5.85 -13.32 -10.72
CA SER A 24 6.60 -14.38 -10.03
C SER A 24 6.45 -14.21 -8.51
N PRO A 25 6.39 -15.31 -7.74
CA PRO A 25 6.47 -15.29 -6.27
C PRO A 25 7.54 -14.33 -5.72
N GLY A 26 8.72 -14.26 -6.36
CA GLY A 26 9.80 -13.36 -5.98
C GLY A 26 9.56 -11.89 -6.35
N GLU A 27 8.85 -11.62 -7.45
CA GLU A 27 8.48 -10.27 -7.89
C GLU A 27 7.33 -9.71 -7.02
N ALA A 28 6.41 -10.57 -6.57
CA ALA A 28 5.39 -10.26 -5.58
C ALA A 28 6.00 -9.98 -4.19
N HIS A 29 7.00 -10.77 -3.76
CA HIS A 29 7.74 -10.54 -2.51
C HIS A 29 8.45 -9.18 -2.53
N ALA A 30 9.20 -8.88 -3.60
CA ALA A 30 9.90 -7.61 -3.72
C ALA A 30 8.93 -6.41 -3.70
N THR A 31 7.78 -6.54 -4.36
CA THR A 31 6.74 -5.51 -4.36
C THR A 31 6.14 -5.30 -2.96
N PHE A 32 5.81 -6.39 -2.24
CA PHE A 32 5.31 -6.31 -0.87
C PHE A 32 6.34 -5.71 0.09
N ALA A 33 7.60 -6.14 0.01
CA ALA A 33 8.68 -5.61 0.85
C ALA A 33 8.91 -4.11 0.62
N ASN A 34 8.85 -3.66 -0.64
CA ASN A 34 8.95 -2.23 -0.96
C ASN A 34 7.75 -1.42 -0.44
N GLN A 35 6.54 -1.99 -0.52
CA GLN A 35 5.33 -1.34 0.00
C GLN A 35 5.36 -1.25 1.53
N LEU A 36 5.80 -2.32 2.21
CA LEU A 36 5.98 -2.35 3.66
C LEU A 36 7.04 -1.35 4.12
N LYS A 37 8.18 -1.27 3.42
CA LYS A 37 9.22 -0.28 3.68
C LYS A 37 8.69 1.14 3.54
N SER A 38 7.90 1.40 2.50
CA SER A 38 7.27 2.71 2.27
C SER A 38 6.24 3.06 3.35
N ALA A 39 5.45 2.07 3.79
CA ALA A 39 4.50 2.25 4.88
C ALA A 39 5.21 2.58 6.22
N ILE A 40 6.30 1.86 6.54
CA ILE A 40 7.11 2.16 7.72
C ILE A 40 7.73 3.56 7.64
N ALA A 41 8.22 3.97 6.48
CA ALA A 41 8.72 5.33 6.27
C ALA A 41 7.62 6.38 6.48
N GLY A 42 6.41 6.13 5.98
CA GLY A 42 5.25 7.02 6.19
C GLY A 42 4.82 7.10 7.65
N VAL A 43 4.90 6.01 8.42
CA VAL A 43 4.63 6.03 9.87
C VAL A 43 5.68 6.88 10.60
N ASN A 44 6.95 6.76 10.25
CA ASN A 44 8.01 7.60 10.83
C ASN A 44 7.78 9.09 10.55
N GLU A 45 7.37 9.43 9.33
CA GLU A 45 7.05 10.80 8.94
C GLU A 45 5.82 11.34 9.70
N ALA A 46 4.78 10.51 9.85
CA ALA A 46 3.60 10.83 10.65
C ALA A 46 3.93 11.02 12.14
N GLN A 47 4.85 10.21 12.69
CA GLN A 47 5.34 10.34 14.07
C GLN A 47 6.03 11.70 14.28
N ILE A 48 6.95 12.07 13.38
CA ILE A 48 7.66 13.36 13.45
C ILE A 48 6.67 14.53 13.38
N LEU A 49 5.70 14.48 12.47
CA LEU A 49 4.66 15.51 12.36
C LEU A 49 3.79 15.59 13.62
N SER A 50 3.47 14.44 14.21
CA SER A 50 2.70 14.37 15.46
C SER A 50 3.47 14.95 16.64
N ASP A 51 4.78 14.71 16.74
CA ASP A 51 5.64 15.29 17.78
C ASP A 51 5.70 16.81 17.66
N ASP A 52 5.81 17.33 16.44
CA ASP A 52 5.85 18.77 16.17
C ASP A 52 4.52 19.45 16.54
N LYS A 53 3.39 18.83 16.15
CA LYS A 53 2.05 19.31 16.57
C LYS A 53 1.86 19.24 18.08
N THR A 54 2.27 18.15 18.73
CA THR A 54 2.18 18.00 20.19
C THR A 54 2.98 19.08 20.91
N LYS A 55 4.14 19.46 20.36
CA LYS A 55 4.95 20.56 20.87
C LYS A 55 4.26 21.91 20.72
N ALA A 56 3.58 22.17 19.60
CA ALA A 56 2.74 23.36 19.42
C ALA A 56 1.54 23.38 20.38
N LEU A 57 0.92 22.22 20.66
CA LEU A 57 -0.16 22.12 21.66
C LEU A 57 0.35 22.44 23.07
N ALA A 58 1.52 21.93 23.45
CA ALA A 58 2.14 22.16 24.75
C ALA A 58 2.56 23.63 24.97
N GLN A 59 2.72 24.41 23.89
CA GLN A 59 2.98 25.85 23.95
C GLN A 59 1.71 26.68 24.29
N GLY A 60 0.55 26.04 24.44
CA GLY A 60 -0.66 26.68 24.94
C GLY A 60 -1.55 27.32 23.88
N GLU A 61 -1.41 26.92 22.60
CA GLU A 61 -2.23 27.45 21.51
C GLU A 61 -3.69 26.90 21.46
N ILE A 62 -4.11 26.04 22.40
CA ILE A 62 -5.46 25.46 22.38
C ILE A 62 -6.26 25.81 23.65
N ASN A 63 -7.42 26.43 23.44
CA ASN A 63 -8.33 26.92 24.48
C ASN A 63 -9.41 25.91 24.93
N ASP A 64 -9.42 24.68 24.43
CA ASP A 64 -10.52 23.71 24.62
C ASP A 64 -10.08 22.41 25.29
N LEU A 65 -10.30 22.31 26.60
CA LEU A 65 -10.02 21.12 27.42
C LEU A 65 -10.76 19.86 26.94
N HIS A 66 -11.94 20.01 26.35
CA HIS A 66 -12.71 18.90 25.78
C HIS A 66 -12.00 18.25 24.59
N ASP A 67 -11.30 19.05 23.79
CA ASP A 67 -10.60 18.59 22.60
C ASP A 67 -9.34 17.79 22.98
N VAL A 68 -8.67 18.16 24.08
CA VAL A 68 -7.56 17.39 24.66
C VAL A 68 -8.03 16.02 25.14
N MET A 69 -9.20 15.95 25.79
CA MET A 69 -9.74 14.68 26.30
C MET A 69 -10.16 13.73 25.16
N ILE A 70 -10.81 14.26 24.12
CA ILE A 70 -11.16 13.50 22.90
C ILE A 70 -9.90 13.05 22.17
N THR A 71 -8.92 13.94 22.03
CA THR A 71 -7.63 13.62 21.40
C THR A 71 -6.89 12.52 22.15
N SER A 72 -6.86 12.57 23.49
CA SER A 72 -6.25 11.55 24.32
C SER A 72 -6.93 10.17 24.17
N GLN A 73 -8.27 10.14 24.14
CA GLN A 73 -9.02 8.89 23.89
C GLN A 73 -8.75 8.35 22.48
N LYS A 74 -8.75 9.22 21.46
CA LYS A 74 -8.47 8.84 20.08
C LYS A 74 -7.05 8.31 19.92
N ALA A 75 -6.07 8.91 20.59
CA ALA A 75 -4.68 8.46 20.59
C ALA A 75 -4.55 7.07 21.23
N SER A 76 -5.19 6.84 22.39
CA SER A 76 -5.19 5.52 23.05
C SER A 76 -5.76 4.42 22.15
N ILE A 77 -6.91 4.66 21.51
CA ILE A 77 -7.54 3.68 20.60
C ILE A 77 -6.63 3.42 19.39
N THR A 78 -6.09 4.49 18.79
CA THR A 78 -5.21 4.38 17.61
C THR A 78 -3.94 3.58 17.92
N MET A 79 -3.32 3.83 19.07
CA MET A 79 -2.12 3.11 19.50
C MET A 79 -2.42 1.62 19.68
N LYS A 80 -3.55 1.29 20.33
CA LYS A 80 -3.98 -0.10 20.51
C LYS A 80 -4.18 -0.80 19.16
N THR A 81 -4.87 -0.15 18.22
CA THR A 81 -5.08 -0.68 16.87
C THR A 81 -3.76 -0.85 16.12
N ALA A 82 -2.81 0.08 16.26
CA ALA A 82 -1.51 -0.02 15.59
C ALA A 82 -0.71 -1.26 16.06
N VAL A 83 -0.73 -1.57 17.36
CA VAL A 83 -0.09 -2.78 17.91
C VAL A 83 -0.74 -4.06 17.38
N GLU A 84 -2.07 -4.09 17.30
CA GLU A 84 -2.81 -5.22 16.72
C GLU A 84 -2.50 -5.39 15.24
N MET A 85 -2.45 -4.30 14.47
CA MET A 85 -2.09 -4.32 13.05
C MET A 85 -0.64 -4.78 12.82
N GLN A 86 0.32 -4.32 13.64
CA GLN A 86 1.71 -4.77 13.55
C GLN A 86 1.80 -6.30 13.68
N SER A 87 1.11 -6.86 14.67
CA SER A 87 1.08 -8.30 14.91
C SER A 87 0.49 -9.06 13.72
N LYS A 88 -0.63 -8.56 13.17
CA LYS A 88 -1.32 -9.17 12.02
C LYS A 88 -0.51 -9.09 10.72
N VAL A 89 0.24 -8.01 10.49
CA VAL A 89 1.12 -7.88 9.31
C VAL A 89 2.28 -8.88 9.38
N VAL A 90 2.85 -9.11 10.57
CA VAL A 90 3.90 -10.12 10.76
C VAL A 90 3.36 -11.54 10.54
N GLU A 91 2.17 -11.85 11.02
CA GLU A 91 1.49 -13.12 10.75
C GLU A 91 1.22 -13.31 9.25
N ALA A 92 0.68 -12.30 8.57
CA ALA A 92 0.40 -12.34 7.14
C ALA A 92 1.68 -12.58 6.31
N TYR A 93 2.79 -11.94 6.68
CA TYR A 93 4.09 -12.18 6.05
C TYR A 93 4.54 -13.63 6.21
N LYS A 94 4.43 -14.20 7.42
CA LYS A 94 4.77 -15.60 7.68
C LYS A 94 3.90 -16.57 6.88
N GLU A 95 2.61 -16.29 6.76
CA GLU A 95 1.67 -17.14 6.04
C GLU A 95 1.96 -17.16 4.52
N VAL A 96 2.22 -16.00 3.91
CA VAL A 96 2.60 -15.91 2.49
C VAL A 96 3.87 -16.71 2.20
N MET A 97 4.84 -16.70 3.12
CA MET A 97 6.06 -17.51 3.00
C MET A 97 5.80 -19.02 3.11
N ARG A 98 4.81 -19.44 3.92
CA ARG A 98 4.40 -20.85 4.03
C ARG A 98 3.64 -21.37 2.81
N MET A 99 3.00 -20.51 2.03
CA MET A 99 2.30 -20.92 0.80
C MET A 99 3.25 -21.22 -0.38
N GLN A 100 4.52 -20.81 -0.32
CA GLN A 100 5.47 -20.91 -1.44
C GLN A 100 6.50 -22.05 -1.30
N VAL A 101 6.44 -22.87 -0.23
CA VAL A 101 7.28 -24.07 -0.06
C VAL A 101 6.61 -25.33 -0.58
#